data_AF-M4CUC3-F1
#
_entry.id   AF-M4CUC3-F1
#
_cell.length_a   1.000
_cell.length_b   1.000
_cell.length_c   1.000
_cell.angle_alpha   90.00
_cell.angle_beta   90.00
_cell.angle_gamma   90.00
#
_symmetry.space_group_name_H-M   'P 1'
#
loop_
_entity.id
_entity.type
_entity.pdbx_description
1 polymer ?
#
loop_
_entity_poly.entity_id
_entity_poly.type
_entity_poly.pdbx_seq_one_letter_code
_entity_poly.pdbx_strand_id
1 'polypeptide(L)'
;MAKCHRNNVDPFILHRIPSASSSSTSLNSFSRSTFRRMILDAISCGGSSRHQRELQQDEEDKTTIGGDELATKSEKLCDLLNLTKKKEETLEILKRVAKDLQAEGEKKVMAASEVRLLAKDDAEARVTLAMLGAIPPLVSMIDDSQNEDALIAYLYALLNLAIGNDANKEAIVRGGAVHKMLKLIESSKPPPNQAISEAIVANFLGLSALDSNKPIIGSSGAIIFLVRALKTSSSQAREDALRALYNLSIHHENISFILETDLVPFLLNALGDMEVSERILSVLTNVVSVSEGRRAVGEAVEAFPILVDVLNWNDSEKCQEKAVYILMLMAHKGYGDRRAMIEAGIESSLLELTLVGSPLVQRRASRILESLRAVDKGKQVSAPIYGITCSSSSLSRERNREVRMSDERRAVQQLVQQSLQSNMKRIVKRANFPQDFVTTSQHFTKSLTF
;
A
#
# COMPACT_ATOMS: atom_id res chain seq x y z
N MET A 1 -3.26 23.58 -14.81
CA MET A 1 -3.50 23.73 -13.36
C MET A 1 -4.82 23.07 -13.02
N ALA A 2 -4.80 21.83 -12.52
CA ALA A 2 -5.99 21.05 -12.20
C ALA A 2 -5.92 20.63 -10.72
N LYS A 3 -6.96 20.95 -9.95
CA LYS A 3 -7.14 20.59 -8.54
C LYS A 3 -7.75 19.19 -8.45
N CYS A 4 -7.09 18.29 -7.73
CA CYS A 4 -7.63 16.97 -7.36
C CYS A 4 -8.48 17.09 -6.09
N HIS A 5 -9.72 16.58 -6.14
CA HIS A 5 -10.55 16.35 -4.96
C HIS A 5 -10.29 14.95 -4.38
N ARG A 6 -10.13 14.90 -3.06
CA ARG A 6 -9.98 13.71 -2.22
C ARG A 6 -11.34 13.02 -2.04
N ASN A 7 -11.39 11.70 -2.19
CA ASN A 7 -12.52 10.88 -1.77
C ASN A 7 -12.36 10.45 -0.30
N ASN A 8 -13.38 10.75 0.52
CA ASN A 8 -13.57 10.20 1.86
C ASN A 8 -14.19 8.80 1.76
N VAL A 9 -13.73 7.89 2.61
CA VAL A 9 -14.29 6.55 2.82
C VAL A 9 -14.85 6.52 4.24
N ASP A 10 -16.11 6.13 4.39
CA ASP A 10 -16.69 5.72 5.68
C ASP A 10 -17.42 4.36 5.52
N PRO A 11 -17.56 3.58 6.60
CA PRO A 11 -17.59 2.12 6.55
C PRO A 11 -19.01 1.53 6.54
N PHE A 12 -19.22 0.50 5.71
CA PHE A 12 -20.48 -0.26 5.71
C PHE A 12 -20.42 -1.50 6.60
N ILE A 13 -21.48 -1.64 7.39
CA ILE A 13 -21.76 -2.64 8.42
C ILE A 13 -22.11 -4.00 7.79
N LEU A 14 -21.59 -5.06 8.40
CA LEU A 14 -21.85 -6.48 8.13
C LEU A 14 -23.34 -6.85 8.27
N HIS A 15 -23.92 -7.44 7.24
CA HIS A 15 -25.12 -8.28 7.35
C HIS A 15 -24.79 -9.74 6.99
N ARG A 16 -24.98 -10.61 7.98
CA ARG A 16 -24.86 -12.07 7.93
C ARG A 16 -26.13 -12.67 7.32
N ILE A 17 -26.02 -13.59 6.36
CA ILE A 17 -27.09 -14.51 5.91
C ILE A 17 -26.46 -15.92 5.71
N PRO A 18 -27.19 -17.03 5.99
CA PRO A 18 -26.61 -18.30 6.41
C PRO A 18 -26.44 -19.37 5.31
N SER A 19 -25.77 -20.45 5.72
CA SER A 19 -25.40 -21.68 5.03
C SER A 19 -26.55 -22.51 4.45
N ALA A 20 -26.33 -23.15 3.30
CA ALA A 20 -26.92 -24.43 2.92
C ALA A 20 -26.02 -25.22 1.94
N SER A 21 -26.01 -26.54 2.13
CA SER A 21 -25.11 -27.54 1.57
C SER A 21 -25.68 -28.31 0.36
N SER A 22 -24.77 -28.67 -0.56
CA SER A 22 -24.69 -29.89 -1.41
C SER A 22 -25.92 -30.46 -2.14
N SER A 23 -25.84 -30.55 -3.49
CA SER A 23 -25.73 -31.83 -4.22
C SER A 23 -25.60 -31.63 -5.74
N SER A 24 -24.93 -32.59 -6.36
CA SER A 24 -24.44 -32.70 -7.75
C SER A 24 -25.50 -33.04 -8.80
N THR A 25 -25.38 -32.54 -10.03
CA THR A 25 -25.11 -33.34 -11.25
C THR A 25 -25.03 -32.49 -12.53
N SER A 26 -24.11 -32.91 -13.39
CA SER A 26 -23.85 -32.57 -14.79
C SER A 26 -25.09 -32.30 -15.66
N LEU A 27 -25.00 -31.30 -16.56
CA LEU A 27 -25.23 -31.48 -18.01
C LEU A 27 -24.81 -30.24 -18.82
N ASN A 28 -24.14 -30.51 -19.94
CA ASN A 28 -23.72 -29.60 -21.00
C ASN A 28 -24.88 -28.83 -21.64
N SER A 29 -24.55 -27.63 -22.15
CA SER A 29 -25.19 -26.87 -23.25
C SER A 29 -25.45 -25.41 -22.84
N PHE A 30 -24.44 -24.54 -22.97
CA PHE A 30 -24.65 -23.10 -22.86
C PHE A 30 -24.87 -22.48 -24.25
N SER A 31 -26.16 -22.28 -24.53
CA SER A 31 -26.71 -21.57 -25.69
C SER A 31 -26.17 -20.12 -25.77
N ARG A 32 -25.84 -19.68 -27.00
CA ARG A 32 -25.41 -18.31 -27.35
C ARG A 32 -26.40 -17.20 -26.93
N SER A 33 -27.61 -17.55 -26.51
CA SER A 33 -28.65 -16.59 -26.07
C SER A 33 -28.48 -16.13 -24.61
N THR A 34 -27.87 -16.92 -23.73
CA THR A 34 -27.64 -16.53 -22.32
C THR A 34 -26.45 -15.57 -22.17
N PHE A 35 -25.48 -15.64 -23.09
CA PHE A 35 -24.30 -14.75 -23.13
C PHE A 35 -24.67 -13.31 -23.53
N ARG A 36 -25.66 -13.12 -24.41
CA ARG A 36 -26.16 -11.78 -24.77
C ARG A 36 -26.91 -11.08 -23.64
N ARG A 37 -27.58 -11.84 -22.75
CA ARG A 37 -28.34 -11.28 -21.63
C ARG A 37 -27.40 -10.83 -20.49
N MET A 38 -26.31 -11.56 -20.26
CA MET A 38 -25.27 -11.18 -19.29
C MET A 38 -24.52 -9.88 -19.67
N ILE A 39 -24.35 -9.60 -20.98
CA ILE A 39 -23.73 -8.35 -21.46
C ILE A 39 -24.66 -7.14 -21.24
N LEU A 40 -25.98 -7.32 -21.34
CA LEU A 40 -26.95 -6.23 -21.12
C LEU A 40 -27.14 -5.91 -19.63
N ASP A 41 -27.12 -6.92 -18.75
CA ASP A 41 -27.33 -6.71 -17.31
C ASP A 41 -26.11 -6.06 -16.63
N ALA A 42 -24.90 -6.23 -17.17
CA ALA A 42 -23.70 -5.55 -16.69
C ALA A 42 -23.65 -4.05 -17.06
N ILE A 43 -24.44 -3.61 -18.04
CA ILE A 43 -24.50 -2.22 -18.51
C ILE A 43 -25.59 -1.41 -17.78
N SER A 44 -26.51 -2.07 -17.04
CA SER A 44 -27.67 -1.42 -16.42
C SER A 44 -27.53 -1.13 -14.91
N CYS A 45 -26.48 -1.59 -14.23
CA CYS A 45 -26.29 -1.33 -12.80
C CYS A 45 -25.09 -0.39 -12.54
N GLY A 46 -25.23 0.84 -13.01
CA GLY A 46 -24.20 1.88 -12.88
C GLY A 46 -24.77 3.29 -12.81
N GLY A 47 -25.66 3.55 -11.84
CA GLY A 47 -25.87 4.90 -11.32
C GLY A 47 -27.27 5.49 -11.50
N SER A 48 -28.01 5.61 -10.38
CA SER A 48 -28.60 6.89 -9.93
C SER A 48 -29.45 6.69 -8.67
N SER A 49 -29.20 7.48 -7.62
CA SER A 49 -30.05 8.65 -7.33
C SER A 49 -29.77 9.23 -5.94
N ARG A 50 -29.20 10.44 -5.93
CA ARG A 50 -29.56 11.50 -4.98
C ARG A 50 -29.74 12.75 -5.82
N HIS A 51 -30.95 12.97 -6.30
CA HIS A 51 -31.59 14.26 -6.60
C HIS A 51 -32.92 13.94 -7.27
N GLN A 52 -33.88 13.55 -6.44
CA GLN A 52 -35.29 13.59 -6.78
C GLN A 52 -36.00 14.28 -5.63
N ARG A 53 -36.09 15.60 -5.72
CA ARG A 53 -37.10 16.44 -5.09
C ARG A 53 -36.97 17.83 -5.69
N GLU A 54 -38.13 18.39 -5.98
CA GLU A 54 -38.42 19.70 -6.58
C GLU A 54 -38.51 19.69 -8.10
N LEU A 55 -39.52 20.42 -8.60
CA LEU A 55 -40.13 20.41 -9.93
C LEU A 55 -41.31 19.42 -10.13
N GLN A 56 -42.23 19.44 -9.17
CA GLN A 56 -43.67 19.36 -9.47
C GLN A 56 -44.31 20.66 -8.97
N GLN A 57 -44.41 21.65 -9.85
CA GLN A 57 -45.49 22.64 -9.96
C GLN A 57 -45.12 23.61 -11.09
N ASP A 58 -46.16 24.12 -11.76
CA ASP A 58 -46.16 25.08 -12.87
C ASP A 58 -46.24 24.45 -14.28
N GLU A 59 -47.36 23.77 -14.53
CA GLU A 59 -48.07 23.96 -15.79
C GLU A 59 -48.95 25.21 -15.64
N GLU A 60 -48.60 26.29 -16.33
CA GLU A 60 -49.52 27.23 -17.00
C GLU A 60 -48.70 28.42 -17.55
N ASP A 61 -48.17 28.29 -18.77
CA ASP A 61 -48.28 29.35 -19.78
C ASP A 61 -47.77 28.84 -21.15
N LYS A 62 -48.69 28.64 -22.09
CA LYS A 62 -48.36 28.40 -23.50
C LYS A 62 -48.17 29.73 -24.20
N THR A 63 -46.95 30.06 -24.61
CA THR A 63 -46.70 30.51 -25.99
C THR A 63 -45.19 30.60 -26.30
N THR A 64 -44.79 29.88 -27.36
CA THR A 64 -43.48 29.98 -28.05
C THR A 64 -42.26 29.38 -27.31
N ILE A 65 -41.90 28.13 -27.65
CA ILE A 65 -40.54 27.53 -27.82
C ILE A 65 -40.79 26.02 -28.06
N GLY A 66 -41.11 25.64 -29.30
CA GLY A 66 -41.30 24.23 -29.71
C GLY A 66 -40.16 23.67 -30.56
N GLY A 67 -39.23 24.52 -31.00
CA GLY A 67 -38.11 24.13 -31.85
C GLY A 67 -36.84 23.74 -31.07
N ASP A 68 -36.60 24.37 -29.91
CA ASP A 68 -35.33 24.26 -29.20
C ASP A 68 -35.21 22.94 -28.40
N GLU A 69 -36.32 22.46 -27.85
CA GLU A 69 -36.36 21.17 -27.13
C GLU A 69 -36.28 19.96 -28.08
N LEU A 70 -36.75 20.11 -29.33
CA LEU A 70 -36.67 19.07 -30.35
C LEU A 70 -35.27 19.03 -31.00
N ALA A 71 -34.68 20.20 -31.23
CA ALA A 71 -33.31 20.35 -31.73
C ALA A 71 -32.30 19.76 -30.74
N THR A 72 -32.41 20.09 -29.45
CA THR A 72 -31.57 19.54 -28.38
C THR A 72 -31.75 18.03 -28.17
N LYS A 73 -32.96 17.49 -28.35
CA LYS A 73 -33.20 16.03 -28.37
C LYS A 73 -32.55 15.35 -29.59
N SER A 74 -32.59 15.99 -30.76
CA SER A 74 -31.96 15.47 -31.98
C SER A 74 -30.42 15.48 -31.89
N GLU A 75 -29.85 16.53 -31.27
CA GLU A 75 -28.41 16.66 -31.06
C GLU A 75 -27.89 15.59 -30.10
N LYS A 76 -28.59 15.37 -28.97
CA LYS A 76 -28.29 14.27 -28.04
C LYS A 76 -28.39 12.89 -28.68
N LEU A 77 -29.34 12.70 -29.60
CA LEU A 77 -29.48 11.43 -30.34
C LEU A 77 -28.31 11.24 -31.31
N CYS A 78 -27.90 12.28 -32.03
CA CYS A 78 -26.73 12.27 -32.90
C CYS A 78 -25.45 11.94 -32.12
N ASP A 79 -25.27 12.53 -30.95
CA ASP A 79 -24.12 12.24 -30.07
C ASP A 79 -24.10 10.78 -29.60
N LEU A 80 -25.25 10.24 -29.18
CA LEU A 80 -25.36 8.82 -28.82
C LEU A 80 -25.07 7.88 -29.99
N LEU A 81 -25.55 8.21 -31.19
CA LEU A 81 -25.26 7.44 -32.41
C LEU A 81 -23.77 7.50 -32.78
N ASN A 82 -23.11 8.64 -32.59
CA ASN A 82 -21.68 8.77 -32.83
C ASN A 82 -20.85 8.00 -31.79
N LEU A 83 -21.26 8.04 -30.52
CA LEU A 83 -20.62 7.27 -29.44
C LEU A 83 -20.75 5.75 -29.66
N THR A 84 -21.91 5.27 -30.09
CA THR A 84 -22.14 3.85 -30.37
C THR A 84 -21.32 3.36 -31.55
N LYS A 85 -21.27 4.11 -32.67
CA LYS A 85 -20.38 3.80 -33.81
C LYS A 85 -18.92 3.72 -33.39
N LYS A 86 -18.45 4.69 -32.60
CA LYS A 86 -17.07 4.68 -32.08
C LYS A 86 -16.79 3.46 -31.21
N LYS A 87 -17.74 3.04 -30.38
CA LYS A 87 -17.61 1.80 -29.57
C LYS A 87 -17.54 0.54 -30.44
N GLU A 88 -18.34 0.47 -31.49
CA GLU A 88 -18.29 -0.65 -32.45
C GLU A 88 -16.94 -0.72 -33.17
N GLU A 89 -16.41 0.42 -33.63
CA GLU A 89 -15.08 0.52 -34.25
C GLU A 89 -13.98 0.08 -33.29
N THR A 90 -14.00 0.56 -32.04
CA THR A 90 -13.06 0.13 -30.99
C THR A 90 -13.16 -1.39 -30.77
N LEU A 91 -14.36 -1.95 -30.69
CA LEU A 91 -14.55 -3.38 -30.48
C LEU A 91 -13.96 -4.20 -31.65
N GLU A 92 -14.12 -3.77 -32.90
CA GLU A 92 -13.51 -4.43 -34.05
C GLU A 92 -11.98 -4.36 -34.03
N ILE A 93 -11.40 -3.24 -33.59
CA ILE A 93 -9.96 -3.11 -33.35
C ILE A 93 -9.52 -4.14 -32.30
N LEU A 94 -10.20 -4.23 -31.16
CA LEU A 94 -9.83 -5.17 -30.08
C LEU A 94 -9.94 -6.63 -30.54
N LYS A 95 -10.96 -6.99 -31.32
CA LYS A 95 -11.11 -8.33 -31.92
C LYS A 95 -9.98 -8.66 -32.89
N ARG A 96 -9.61 -7.72 -33.77
CA ARG A 96 -8.48 -7.88 -34.68
C ARG A 96 -7.21 -8.14 -33.90
N VAL A 97 -6.89 -7.29 -32.91
CA VAL A 97 -5.66 -7.41 -32.11
C VAL A 97 -5.60 -8.75 -31.37
N ALA A 98 -6.72 -9.18 -30.77
CA ALA A 98 -6.78 -10.48 -30.10
C ALA A 98 -6.59 -11.65 -31.07
N LYS A 99 -7.07 -11.53 -32.31
CA LYS A 99 -6.83 -12.52 -33.36
C LYS A 99 -5.37 -12.54 -33.81
N ASP A 100 -4.75 -11.37 -34.00
CA ASP A 100 -3.35 -11.26 -34.42
C ASP A 100 -2.38 -11.76 -33.33
N LEU A 101 -2.77 -11.70 -32.05
CA LEU A 101 -2.05 -12.36 -30.95
C LEU A 101 -2.01 -13.90 -31.05
N GLN A 102 -2.93 -14.50 -31.80
CA GLN A 102 -2.94 -15.95 -32.10
C GLN A 102 -2.16 -16.29 -33.37
N ALA A 103 -1.66 -15.29 -34.09
CA ALA A 103 -0.80 -15.51 -35.25
C ALA A 103 0.63 -15.86 -34.82
N GLU A 104 1.45 -16.25 -35.78
CA GLU A 104 2.86 -16.55 -35.58
C GLU A 104 3.77 -15.41 -36.08
N GLY A 105 4.99 -15.36 -35.55
CA GLY A 105 6.04 -14.43 -35.99
C GLY A 105 5.76 -12.96 -35.65
N GLU A 106 6.18 -12.05 -36.54
CA GLU A 106 6.15 -10.60 -36.31
C GLU A 106 4.76 -10.04 -36.01
N LYS A 107 3.71 -10.61 -36.62
CA LYS A 107 2.32 -10.19 -36.36
C LYS A 107 1.94 -10.32 -34.89
N LYS A 108 2.38 -11.40 -34.24
CA LYS A 108 2.15 -11.66 -32.81
C LYS A 108 2.81 -10.59 -31.94
N VAL A 109 4.05 -10.21 -32.29
CA VAL A 109 4.83 -9.19 -31.59
C VAL A 109 4.19 -7.80 -31.70
N MET A 110 3.75 -7.44 -32.91
CA MET A 110 3.06 -6.17 -33.17
C MET A 110 1.72 -6.11 -32.42
N ALA A 111 0.95 -7.21 -32.42
CA ALA A 111 -0.31 -7.29 -31.69
C ALA A 111 -0.14 -7.11 -30.19
N ALA A 112 0.94 -7.65 -29.59
CA ALA A 112 1.23 -7.43 -28.18
C ALA A 112 1.56 -5.96 -27.86
N SER A 113 2.28 -5.29 -28.75
CA SER A 113 2.56 -3.86 -28.64
C SER A 113 1.28 -3.03 -28.74
N GLU A 114 0.35 -3.45 -29.60
CA GLU A 114 -0.96 -2.82 -29.73
C GLU A 114 -1.83 -3.05 -28.48
N VAL A 115 -1.82 -4.25 -27.89
CA VAL A 115 -2.47 -4.50 -26.59
C VAL A 115 -1.92 -3.58 -25.51
N ARG A 116 -0.60 -3.42 -25.42
CA ARG A 116 0.02 -2.49 -24.47
C ARG A 116 -0.56 -1.08 -24.62
N LEU A 117 -0.69 -0.58 -25.85
CA LEU A 117 -1.22 0.75 -26.11
C LEU A 117 -2.71 0.86 -25.77
N LEU A 118 -3.53 -0.07 -26.26
CA LEU A 118 -4.98 -0.07 -26.08
C LEU A 118 -5.40 -0.26 -24.61
N ALA A 119 -4.66 -1.06 -23.85
CA ALA A 119 -4.95 -1.33 -22.44
C ALA A 119 -4.52 -0.21 -21.48
N LYS A 120 -3.67 0.73 -21.93
CA LYS A 120 -3.00 1.72 -21.07
C LYS A 120 -4.01 2.58 -20.31
N ASP A 121 -4.94 3.19 -21.02
CA ASP A 121 -5.84 4.21 -20.48
C ASP A 121 -7.34 3.84 -20.63
N ASP A 122 -7.65 2.62 -21.07
CA ASP A 122 -9.02 2.15 -21.32
C ASP A 122 -9.37 0.89 -20.50
N ALA A 123 -10.25 1.05 -19.51
CA ALA A 123 -10.71 -0.05 -18.66
C ALA A 123 -11.61 -1.07 -19.39
N GLU A 124 -12.42 -0.62 -20.35
CA GLU A 124 -13.31 -1.47 -21.13
C GLU A 124 -12.48 -2.33 -22.11
N ALA A 125 -11.43 -1.75 -22.70
CA ALA A 125 -10.46 -2.49 -23.52
C ALA A 125 -9.72 -3.56 -22.72
N ARG A 126 -9.32 -3.29 -21.48
CA ARG A 126 -8.66 -4.28 -20.60
C ARG A 126 -9.51 -5.51 -20.36
N VAL A 127 -10.79 -5.31 -20.06
CA VAL A 127 -11.76 -6.42 -19.87
C VAL A 127 -11.95 -7.17 -21.18
N THR A 128 -12.21 -6.44 -22.27
CA THR A 128 -12.55 -7.02 -23.57
C THR A 128 -11.39 -7.83 -24.15
N LEU A 129 -10.16 -7.32 -24.11
CA LEU A 129 -8.98 -8.04 -24.59
C LEU A 129 -8.72 -9.32 -23.80
N ALA A 130 -8.91 -9.29 -22.48
CA ALA A 130 -8.79 -10.48 -21.66
C ALA A 130 -9.87 -11.52 -22.00
N MET A 131 -11.13 -11.09 -22.18
CA MET A 131 -12.23 -11.96 -22.62
C MET A 131 -12.01 -12.56 -24.01
N LEU A 132 -11.35 -11.82 -24.90
CA LEU A 132 -10.95 -12.29 -26.23
C LEU A 132 -9.69 -13.18 -26.20
N GLY A 133 -9.14 -13.48 -25.02
CA GLY A 133 -8.04 -14.44 -24.87
C GLY A 133 -6.65 -13.83 -25.08
N ALA A 134 -6.45 -12.53 -24.83
CA ALA A 134 -5.14 -11.90 -24.98
C ALA A 134 -4.10 -12.35 -23.94
N ILE A 135 -4.51 -12.79 -22.74
CA ILE A 135 -3.59 -13.11 -21.64
C ILE A 135 -2.72 -14.34 -21.93
N PRO A 136 -3.27 -15.53 -22.29
CA PRO A 136 -2.44 -16.71 -22.54
C PRO A 136 -1.29 -16.52 -23.56
N PRO A 137 -1.50 -15.92 -24.76
CA PRO A 137 -0.40 -15.71 -25.69
C PRO A 137 0.64 -14.73 -25.13
N LEU A 138 0.23 -13.64 -24.46
CA LEU A 138 1.15 -12.70 -23.82
C LEU A 138 2.04 -13.38 -22.76
N VAL A 139 1.46 -14.28 -21.96
CA VAL A 139 2.22 -15.05 -20.97
C VAL A 139 3.16 -16.05 -21.64
N SER A 140 2.73 -16.73 -22.72
CA SER A 140 3.60 -17.66 -23.46
C SER A 140 4.86 -16.98 -24.01
N MET A 141 4.70 -15.77 -24.56
CA MET A 141 5.76 -15.03 -25.24
C MET A 141 6.90 -14.55 -24.33
N ILE A 142 6.73 -14.57 -23.00
CA ILE A 142 7.82 -14.26 -22.06
C ILE A 142 8.99 -15.24 -22.22
N ASP A 143 8.71 -16.51 -22.53
CA ASP A 143 9.76 -17.54 -22.67
C ASP A 143 10.31 -17.64 -24.11
N ASP A 144 9.55 -17.15 -25.10
CA ASP A 144 9.80 -17.44 -26.52
C ASP A 144 10.68 -16.39 -27.20
N SER A 145 10.79 -15.18 -26.64
CA SER A 145 11.46 -14.05 -27.29
C SER A 145 12.88 -13.84 -26.81
N GLN A 146 13.82 -13.79 -27.75
CA GLN A 146 15.19 -13.27 -27.53
C GLN A 146 15.29 -11.75 -27.79
N ASN A 147 14.21 -11.14 -28.27
CA ASN A 147 14.15 -9.70 -28.52
C ASN A 147 13.72 -8.96 -27.23
N GLU A 148 14.63 -8.14 -26.69
CA GLU A 148 14.42 -7.39 -25.45
C GLU A 148 13.27 -6.38 -25.55
N ASP A 149 13.15 -5.63 -26.66
CA ASP A 149 12.08 -4.66 -26.86
C ASP A 149 10.71 -5.34 -26.90
N ALA A 150 10.67 -6.52 -27.50
CA ALA A 150 9.47 -7.35 -27.55
C ALA A 150 9.09 -7.85 -26.14
N LEU A 151 10.06 -8.35 -25.36
CA LEU A 151 9.82 -8.77 -23.97
C LEU A 151 9.26 -7.62 -23.12
N ILE A 152 9.84 -6.42 -23.26
CA ILE A 152 9.34 -5.21 -22.58
C ILE A 152 7.90 -4.91 -22.99
N ALA A 153 7.57 -5.00 -24.28
CA ALA A 153 6.21 -4.80 -24.76
C ALA A 153 5.23 -5.80 -24.14
N TYR A 154 5.60 -7.08 -24.03
CA TYR A 154 4.75 -8.13 -23.46
C TYR A 154 4.51 -7.92 -21.97
N LEU A 155 5.57 -7.61 -21.22
CA LEU A 155 5.49 -7.34 -19.78
C LEU A 155 4.60 -6.12 -19.52
N TYR A 156 4.74 -5.04 -20.29
CA TYR A 156 3.87 -3.87 -20.12
C TYR A 156 2.44 -4.10 -20.64
N ALA A 157 2.23 -4.96 -21.64
CA ALA A 157 0.90 -5.38 -22.04
C ALA A 157 0.17 -6.11 -20.89
N LEU A 158 0.83 -7.06 -20.23
CA LEU A 158 0.31 -7.76 -19.07
C LEU A 158 0.05 -6.81 -17.89
N LEU A 159 1.00 -5.92 -17.59
CA LEU A 159 0.82 -4.90 -16.56
C LEU A 159 -0.42 -4.06 -16.84
N ASN A 160 -0.54 -3.53 -18.06
CA ASN A 160 -1.66 -2.68 -18.43
C ASN A 160 -2.98 -3.44 -18.31
N LEU A 161 -3.08 -4.67 -18.82
CA LEU A 161 -4.27 -5.51 -18.65
C LEU A 161 -4.68 -5.73 -17.18
N ALA A 162 -3.73 -5.73 -16.26
CA ALA A 162 -3.97 -5.91 -14.83
C ALA A 162 -4.48 -4.64 -14.10
N ILE A 163 -4.27 -3.44 -14.66
CA ILE A 163 -4.58 -2.17 -13.97
C ILE A 163 -6.07 -2.08 -13.64
N GLY A 164 -6.39 -2.03 -12.35
CA GLY A 164 -7.76 -1.90 -11.85
C GLY A 164 -8.68 -3.08 -12.19
N ASN A 165 -8.13 -4.24 -12.57
CA ASN A 165 -8.92 -5.41 -12.95
C ASN A 165 -8.43 -6.68 -12.23
N ASP A 166 -9.18 -7.10 -11.22
CA ASP A 166 -8.82 -8.23 -10.37
C ASP A 166 -8.94 -9.58 -11.10
N ALA A 167 -9.95 -9.75 -11.95
CA ALA A 167 -10.09 -10.97 -12.77
C ALA A 167 -8.89 -11.16 -13.70
N ASN A 168 -8.39 -10.08 -14.30
CA ASN A 168 -7.21 -10.10 -15.16
C ASN A 168 -5.94 -10.38 -14.34
N LYS A 169 -5.74 -9.74 -13.18
CA LYS A 169 -4.60 -10.03 -12.28
C LYS A 169 -4.55 -11.51 -11.92
N GLU A 170 -5.69 -12.09 -11.57
CA GLU A 170 -5.81 -13.49 -11.21
C GLU A 170 -5.55 -14.42 -12.42
N ALA A 171 -6.08 -14.07 -13.60
CA ALA A 171 -5.82 -14.82 -14.83
C ALA A 171 -4.35 -14.79 -15.26
N ILE A 172 -3.66 -13.67 -15.10
CA ILE A 172 -2.22 -13.54 -15.40
C ILE A 172 -1.39 -14.44 -14.48
N VAL A 173 -1.68 -14.45 -13.17
CA VAL A 173 -1.00 -15.33 -12.22
C VAL A 173 -1.30 -16.80 -12.48
N ARG A 174 -2.58 -17.16 -12.72
CA ARG A 174 -2.97 -18.53 -13.11
C ARG A 174 -2.33 -18.99 -14.42
N GLY A 175 -2.09 -18.07 -15.35
CA GLY A 175 -1.40 -18.35 -16.60
C GLY A 175 0.09 -18.70 -16.43
N GLY A 176 0.65 -18.58 -15.23
CA GLY A 176 2.05 -18.90 -14.94
C GLY A 176 3.02 -17.75 -15.17
N ALA A 177 2.53 -16.51 -15.34
CA ALA A 177 3.37 -15.34 -15.62
C ALA A 177 4.44 -15.13 -14.54
N VAL A 178 4.11 -15.37 -13.26
CA VAL A 178 5.04 -15.26 -12.12
C VAL A 178 6.27 -16.13 -12.33
N HIS A 179 6.08 -17.40 -12.65
CA HIS A 179 7.18 -18.34 -12.85
C HIS A 179 8.02 -17.97 -14.07
N LYS A 180 7.39 -17.59 -15.18
CA LYS A 180 8.10 -17.19 -16.41
C LYS A 180 8.94 -15.92 -16.23
N MET A 181 8.40 -14.91 -15.53
CA MET A 181 9.15 -13.69 -15.20
C MET A 181 10.39 -14.00 -14.36
N LEU A 182 10.28 -14.89 -13.36
CA LEU A 182 11.43 -15.28 -12.53
C LEU A 182 12.44 -16.11 -13.30
N LYS A 183 11.98 -17.05 -14.12
CA LYS A 183 12.84 -17.82 -15.02
C LYS A 183 13.62 -16.91 -15.96
N LEU A 184 12.99 -15.86 -16.52
CA LEU A 184 13.67 -14.86 -17.36
C LEU A 184 14.82 -14.16 -16.61
N ILE A 185 14.63 -13.85 -15.33
CA ILE A 185 15.67 -13.25 -14.48
C ILE A 185 16.81 -14.24 -14.19
N GLU A 186 16.49 -15.50 -13.90
CA GLU A 186 17.45 -16.52 -13.48
C GLU A 186 18.25 -17.14 -14.64
N SER A 187 17.61 -17.31 -15.80
CA SER A 187 18.20 -18.01 -16.95
C SER A 187 19.05 -17.11 -17.86
N SER A 188 18.86 -15.80 -17.80
CA SER A 188 19.59 -14.85 -18.65
C SER A 188 21.05 -14.72 -18.21
N LYS A 189 21.97 -14.97 -19.15
CA LYS A 189 23.42 -14.73 -18.98
C LYS A 189 23.94 -13.96 -20.22
N PRO A 190 24.29 -12.66 -20.11
CA PRO A 190 24.26 -11.82 -18.90
C PRO A 190 22.84 -11.57 -18.35
N PRO A 191 22.70 -11.06 -17.11
CA PRO A 191 21.40 -10.70 -16.54
C PRO A 191 20.58 -9.82 -17.49
N PRO A 192 19.22 -9.87 -17.41
CA PRO A 192 18.39 -9.09 -18.31
C PRO A 192 18.67 -7.60 -18.16
N ASN A 193 18.47 -6.83 -19.23
CA ASN A 193 18.66 -5.39 -19.18
C ASN A 193 17.82 -4.74 -18.05
N GLN A 194 18.22 -3.53 -17.66
CA GLN A 194 17.56 -2.79 -16.60
C GLN A 194 16.06 -2.60 -16.86
N ALA A 195 15.66 -2.21 -18.08
CA ALA A 195 14.26 -1.98 -18.44
C ALA A 195 13.38 -3.25 -18.33
N ILE A 196 13.91 -4.43 -18.64
CA ILE A 196 13.20 -5.71 -18.44
C ILE A 196 12.98 -5.94 -16.94
N SER A 197 14.04 -5.75 -16.13
CA SER A 197 13.94 -5.91 -14.68
C SER A 197 12.89 -4.95 -14.08
N GLU A 198 12.86 -3.71 -14.54
CA GLU A 198 11.87 -2.70 -14.11
C GLU A 198 10.44 -3.06 -14.54
N ALA A 199 10.26 -3.57 -15.76
CA ALA A 199 8.96 -4.05 -16.21
C ALA A 199 8.46 -5.24 -15.38
N ILE A 200 9.35 -6.14 -14.95
CA ILE A 200 9.00 -7.26 -14.05
C ILE A 200 8.63 -6.75 -12.65
N VAL A 201 9.40 -5.80 -12.09
CA VAL A 201 9.07 -5.17 -10.81
C VAL A 201 7.68 -4.52 -10.86
N ALA A 202 7.37 -3.78 -11.93
CA ALA A 202 6.07 -3.15 -12.12
C ALA A 202 4.94 -4.19 -12.22
N ASN A 203 5.16 -5.32 -12.89
CA ASN A 203 4.22 -6.44 -12.91
C ASN A 203 3.98 -7.02 -11.50
N PHE A 204 5.03 -7.29 -10.72
CA PHE A 204 4.85 -7.77 -9.36
C PHE A 204 4.12 -6.78 -8.46
N LEU A 205 4.35 -5.47 -8.62
CA LEU A 205 3.55 -4.44 -7.96
C LEU A 205 2.06 -4.55 -8.36
N GLY A 206 1.75 -4.57 -9.66
CA GLY A 206 0.38 -4.63 -10.16
C GLY A 206 -0.36 -5.91 -9.74
N LEU A 207 0.32 -7.05 -9.79
CA LEU A 207 -0.26 -8.36 -9.47
C LEU A 207 -0.41 -8.60 -7.97
N SER A 208 0.54 -8.13 -7.14
CA SER A 208 0.49 -8.27 -5.66
C SER A 208 -0.61 -7.43 -5.02
N ALA A 209 -1.17 -6.45 -5.74
CA ALA A 209 -2.30 -5.65 -5.26
C ALA A 209 -3.55 -6.50 -5.00
N LEU A 210 -3.71 -7.67 -5.64
CA LEU A 210 -4.80 -8.61 -5.38
C LEU A 210 -4.46 -9.58 -4.24
N ASP A 211 -5.35 -9.78 -3.28
CA ASP A 211 -5.11 -10.65 -2.10
C ASP A 211 -4.89 -12.12 -2.47
N SER A 212 -5.67 -12.68 -3.40
CA SER A 212 -5.52 -14.07 -3.84
C SER A 212 -4.20 -14.36 -4.55
N ASN A 213 -3.51 -13.34 -5.06
CA ASN A 213 -2.21 -13.50 -5.71
C ASN A 213 -1.04 -13.51 -4.72
N LYS A 214 -1.21 -12.96 -3.51
CA LYS A 214 -0.11 -12.78 -2.54
C LYS A 214 0.56 -14.10 -2.12
N PRO A 215 -0.16 -15.20 -1.85
CA PRO A 215 0.48 -16.46 -1.48
C PRO A 215 1.33 -17.03 -2.62
N ILE A 216 0.79 -16.98 -3.85
CA ILE A 216 1.46 -17.53 -5.05
C ILE A 216 2.74 -16.74 -5.36
N ILE A 217 2.66 -15.40 -5.34
CA ILE A 217 3.84 -14.55 -5.59
C ILE A 217 4.84 -14.70 -4.45
N GLY A 218 4.39 -14.72 -3.19
CA GLY A 218 5.28 -14.81 -2.02
C GLY A 218 6.13 -16.08 -2.00
N SER A 219 5.53 -17.23 -2.25
CA SER A 219 6.25 -18.52 -2.25
C SER A 219 7.04 -18.82 -3.53
N SER A 220 7.07 -17.90 -4.50
CA SER A 220 7.68 -18.15 -5.82
C SER A 220 9.17 -17.81 -5.92
N GLY A 221 9.73 -17.11 -4.93
CA GLY A 221 11.07 -16.49 -5.03
C GLY A 221 11.04 -15.02 -5.48
N ALA A 222 9.87 -14.47 -5.83
CA ALA A 222 9.72 -13.07 -6.22
C ALA A 222 10.18 -12.09 -5.11
N ILE A 223 10.03 -12.44 -3.84
CA ILE A 223 10.50 -11.61 -2.71
C ILE A 223 12.02 -11.40 -2.81
N ILE A 224 12.80 -12.46 -3.06
CA ILE A 224 14.26 -12.38 -3.21
C ILE A 224 14.65 -11.43 -4.35
N PHE A 225 13.96 -11.55 -5.48
CA PHE A 225 14.17 -10.65 -6.62
C PHE A 225 13.83 -9.18 -6.28
N LEU A 226 12.68 -8.93 -5.65
CA LEU A 226 12.24 -7.58 -5.28
C LEU A 226 13.20 -6.92 -4.28
N VAL A 227 13.73 -7.67 -3.30
CA VAL A 227 14.74 -7.19 -2.35
C VAL A 227 16.04 -6.81 -3.07
N ARG A 228 16.45 -7.56 -4.09
CA ARG A 228 17.60 -7.20 -4.93
C ARG A 228 17.32 -5.93 -5.73
N ALA A 229 16.15 -5.85 -6.38
CA ALA A 229 15.75 -4.68 -7.17
C ALA A 229 15.72 -3.39 -6.33
N LEU A 230 15.29 -3.48 -5.07
CA LEU A 230 15.27 -2.37 -4.11
C LEU A 230 16.66 -1.74 -3.85
N LYS A 231 17.74 -2.50 -4.08
CA LYS A 231 19.12 -2.07 -3.83
C LYS A 231 19.84 -1.57 -5.09
N THR A 232 19.53 -2.13 -6.25
CA THR A 232 20.33 -1.94 -7.48
C THR A 232 19.62 -1.21 -8.61
N SER A 233 18.33 -0.88 -8.47
CA SER A 233 17.52 -0.33 -9.57
C SER A 233 17.42 1.20 -9.56
N SER A 234 16.80 1.76 -10.60
CA SER A 234 16.42 3.18 -10.65
C SER A 234 15.51 3.58 -9.50
N SER A 235 15.39 4.90 -9.24
CA SER A 235 14.55 5.41 -8.14
C SER A 235 13.10 4.91 -8.21
N GLN A 236 12.50 4.96 -9.40
CA GLN A 236 11.12 4.50 -9.62
C GLN A 236 10.97 2.99 -9.36
N ALA A 237 11.91 2.18 -9.85
CA ALA A 237 11.86 0.74 -9.66
C ALA A 237 12.11 0.33 -8.21
N ARG A 238 12.94 1.09 -7.47
CA ARG A 238 13.12 0.90 -6.02
C ARG A 238 11.83 1.19 -5.27
N GLU A 239 11.15 2.28 -5.61
CA GLU A 239 9.83 2.58 -5.04
C GLU A 239 8.80 1.49 -5.33
N ASP A 240 8.73 1.04 -6.59
CA ASP A 240 7.77 0.02 -7.01
C ASP A 240 8.06 -1.33 -6.34
N ALA A 241 9.33 -1.70 -6.19
CA ALA A 241 9.75 -2.88 -5.43
C ALA A 241 9.32 -2.78 -3.96
N LEU A 242 9.50 -1.61 -3.32
CA LEU A 242 9.06 -1.40 -1.94
C LEU A 242 7.52 -1.46 -1.81
N ARG A 243 6.77 -0.95 -2.81
CA ARG A 243 5.30 -1.08 -2.85
C ARG A 243 4.87 -2.55 -2.99
N ALA A 244 5.54 -3.31 -3.85
CA ALA A 244 5.27 -4.73 -4.03
C ALA A 244 5.57 -5.53 -2.75
N LEU A 245 6.70 -5.26 -2.10
CA LEU A 245 7.06 -5.88 -0.81
C LEU A 245 6.06 -5.52 0.29
N TYR A 246 5.57 -4.28 0.33
CA TYR A 246 4.48 -3.89 1.22
C TYR A 246 3.23 -4.73 0.97
N ASN A 247 2.75 -4.83 -0.28
CA ASN A 247 1.59 -5.65 -0.61
C ASN A 247 1.77 -7.11 -0.21
N LEU A 248 2.93 -7.70 -0.50
CA LEU A 248 3.22 -9.11 -0.18
C LEU A 248 3.31 -9.36 1.32
N SER A 249 3.84 -8.41 2.10
CA SER A 249 3.98 -8.52 3.55
C SER A 249 2.64 -8.53 4.30
N ILE A 250 1.54 -8.08 3.68
CA ILE A 250 0.20 -8.13 4.28
C ILE A 250 -0.23 -9.59 4.53
N HIS A 251 0.19 -10.53 3.67
CA HIS A 251 -0.07 -11.95 3.87
C HIS A 251 0.97 -12.55 4.82
N HIS A 252 0.55 -12.93 6.04
CA HIS A 252 1.47 -13.30 7.12
C HIS A 252 2.41 -14.49 6.78
N GLU A 253 1.96 -15.46 5.98
CA GLU A 253 2.81 -16.60 5.59
C GLU A 253 4.01 -16.14 4.75
N ASN A 254 3.87 -15.03 4.02
CA ASN A 254 4.96 -14.45 3.24
C ASN A 254 6.07 -13.82 4.10
N ILE A 255 5.80 -13.55 5.39
CA ILE A 255 6.83 -13.00 6.27
C ILE A 255 7.99 -13.98 6.40
N SER A 256 7.74 -15.30 6.42
CA SER A 256 8.82 -16.30 6.45
C SER A 256 9.82 -16.12 5.30
N PHE A 257 9.34 -15.98 4.06
CA PHE A 257 10.16 -15.71 2.87
C PHE A 257 10.83 -14.33 2.91
N ILE A 258 10.22 -13.32 3.53
CA ILE A 258 10.87 -12.01 3.75
C ILE A 258 12.07 -12.16 4.68
N LEU A 259 11.93 -12.96 5.75
CA LEU A 259 12.97 -13.15 6.76
C LEU A 259 14.16 -14.00 6.27
N GLU A 260 13.99 -14.76 5.19
CA GLU A 260 15.09 -15.43 4.49
C GLU A 260 16.00 -14.46 3.72
N THR A 261 15.58 -13.19 3.60
CA THR A 261 16.35 -12.10 2.99
C THR A 261 16.91 -11.14 4.04
N ASP A 262 17.80 -10.25 3.63
CA ASP A 262 18.30 -9.14 4.45
C ASP A 262 17.41 -7.88 4.38
N LEU A 263 16.11 -8.03 4.05
CA LEU A 263 15.20 -6.90 3.93
C LEU A 263 15.05 -6.13 5.25
N VAL A 264 14.89 -6.80 6.39
CA VAL A 264 14.70 -6.14 7.70
C VAL A 264 15.85 -5.18 8.05
N PRO A 265 17.13 -5.63 8.09
CA PRO A 265 18.25 -4.72 8.38
C PRO A 265 18.40 -3.64 7.30
N PHE A 266 18.15 -3.96 6.02
CA PHE A 266 18.17 -2.97 4.94
C PHE A 266 17.14 -1.86 5.17
N LEU A 267 15.90 -2.22 5.52
CA LEU A 267 14.81 -1.29 5.77
C LEU A 267 15.09 -0.39 6.98
N LEU A 268 15.62 -0.96 8.08
CA LEU A 268 15.99 -0.17 9.26
C LEU A 268 17.06 0.87 8.92
N ASN A 269 18.10 0.48 8.17
CA ASN A 269 19.17 1.39 7.74
C ASN A 269 18.71 2.45 6.73
N ALA A 270 17.61 2.21 6.02
CA ALA A 270 17.04 3.14 5.05
C ALA A 270 16.03 4.13 5.69
N LEU A 271 15.69 3.97 6.98
CA LEU A 271 14.91 4.98 7.70
C LEU A 271 15.71 6.28 7.82
N GLY A 272 15.05 7.40 7.49
CA GLY A 272 15.67 8.73 7.40
C GLY A 272 15.50 9.34 6.02
N ASP A 273 15.34 8.51 4.98
CA ASP A 273 14.84 8.95 3.69
C ASP A 273 13.32 9.18 3.79
N MET A 274 12.93 10.45 3.91
CA MET A 274 11.55 10.85 4.19
C MET A 274 10.59 10.50 3.03
N GLU A 275 11.07 10.27 1.81
CA GLU A 275 10.23 9.88 0.67
C GLU A 275 9.67 8.46 0.83
N VAL A 276 10.46 7.57 1.43
CA VAL A 276 10.12 6.14 1.56
C VAL A 276 9.85 5.69 2.99
N SER A 277 10.26 6.45 4.01
CA SER A 277 10.19 6.04 5.42
C SER A 277 8.79 5.62 5.89
N GLU A 278 7.71 6.32 5.48
CA GLU A 278 6.33 5.92 5.83
C GLU A 278 6.01 4.50 5.32
N ARG A 279 6.48 4.17 4.11
CA ARG A 279 6.27 2.86 3.51
C ARG A 279 7.14 1.80 4.16
N ILE A 280 8.41 2.12 4.43
CA ILE A 280 9.33 1.24 5.16
C ILE A 280 8.70 0.81 6.50
N LEU A 281 8.21 1.78 7.30
CA LEU A 281 7.54 1.50 8.56
C LEU A 281 6.25 0.68 8.39
N SER A 282 5.57 0.80 7.25
CA SER A 282 4.40 -0.03 6.94
C SER A 282 4.78 -1.49 6.68
N VAL A 283 5.89 -1.74 5.98
CA VAL A 283 6.44 -3.09 5.80
C VAL A 283 6.86 -3.67 7.16
N LEU A 284 7.62 -2.90 7.95
CA LEU A 284 8.05 -3.33 9.29
C LEU A 284 6.88 -3.62 10.22
N THR A 285 5.80 -2.83 10.14
CA THR A 285 4.54 -3.09 10.87
C THR A 285 3.96 -4.46 10.57
N ASN A 286 3.94 -4.85 9.29
CA ASN A 286 3.45 -6.17 8.88
C ASN A 286 4.42 -7.27 9.30
N VAL A 287 5.73 -7.04 9.23
CA VAL A 287 6.74 -8.01 9.70
C VAL A 287 6.58 -8.29 11.20
N VAL A 288 6.41 -7.27 12.05
CA VAL A 288 6.27 -7.47 13.50
C VAL A 288 4.88 -7.97 13.94
N SER A 289 3.94 -8.17 13.01
CA SER A 289 2.64 -8.76 13.34
C SER A 289 2.77 -10.25 13.74
N VAL A 290 3.79 -10.94 13.21
CA VAL A 290 4.12 -12.33 13.51
C VAL A 290 5.29 -12.45 14.50
N SER A 291 5.40 -13.57 15.20
CA SER A 291 6.44 -13.82 16.22
C SER A 291 7.86 -13.80 15.68
N GLU A 292 8.04 -14.44 14.53
CA GLU A 292 9.30 -14.62 13.83
C GLU A 292 9.84 -13.27 13.36
N GLY A 293 8.96 -12.40 12.86
CA GLY A 293 9.31 -11.06 12.44
C GLY A 293 9.60 -10.13 13.61
N ARG A 294 8.89 -10.25 14.76
CA ARG A 294 9.31 -9.57 15.99
C ARG A 294 10.70 -9.98 16.41
N ARG A 295 10.99 -11.28 16.43
CA ARG A 295 12.32 -11.78 16.76
C ARG A 295 13.40 -11.22 15.83
N ALA A 296 13.16 -11.25 14.52
CA ALA A 296 14.10 -10.71 13.53
C ALA A 296 14.36 -9.20 13.70
N VAL A 297 13.32 -8.40 14.00
CA VAL A 297 13.49 -6.96 14.28
C VAL A 297 14.20 -6.73 15.61
N GLY A 298 13.91 -7.52 16.65
CA GLY A 298 14.57 -7.40 17.96
C GLY A 298 16.04 -7.83 17.95
N GLU A 299 16.42 -8.77 17.08
CA GLU A 299 17.80 -9.22 16.87
C GLU A 299 18.60 -8.26 15.95
N ALA A 300 17.93 -7.37 15.21
CA ALA A 300 18.60 -6.44 14.32
C ALA A 300 19.32 -5.33 15.10
N VAL A 301 20.60 -5.13 14.77
CA VAL A 301 21.46 -4.11 15.36
C VAL A 301 20.84 -2.72 15.16
N GLU A 302 20.85 -1.89 16.21
CA GLU A 302 20.28 -0.54 16.23
C GLU A 302 18.76 -0.44 15.94
N ALA A 303 18.01 -1.54 15.89
CA ALA A 303 16.57 -1.48 15.58
C ALA A 303 15.78 -0.57 16.54
N PHE A 304 15.99 -0.70 17.86
CA PHE A 304 15.31 0.13 18.84
C PHE A 304 15.78 1.59 18.83
N PRO A 305 17.10 1.90 18.84
CA PRO A 305 17.58 3.27 18.65
C PRO A 305 16.98 3.97 17.43
N ILE A 306 16.96 3.30 16.27
CA ILE A 306 16.38 3.85 15.03
C ILE A 306 14.88 4.11 15.19
N LEU A 307 14.12 3.14 15.70
CA LEU A 307 12.68 3.31 15.88
C LEU A 307 12.33 4.38 16.93
N VAL A 308 13.16 4.56 17.96
CA VAL A 308 13.04 5.64 18.94
C VAL A 308 13.34 7.00 18.30
N ASP A 309 14.33 7.09 17.41
CA ASP A 309 14.59 8.33 16.66
C ASP A 309 13.37 8.74 15.81
N VAL A 310 12.72 7.79 15.15
CA VAL A 310 11.49 8.05 14.37
C VAL A 310 10.37 8.64 15.25
N LEU A 311 10.30 8.30 16.54
CA LEU A 311 9.33 8.92 17.46
C LEU A 311 9.54 10.42 17.62
N ASN A 312 10.75 10.93 17.37
CA ASN A 312 11.11 12.34 17.50
C ASN A 312 10.90 13.14 16.19
N TRP A 313 10.43 12.50 15.12
CA TRP A 313 10.17 13.17 13.84
C TRP A 313 8.89 14.01 13.86
N ASN A 314 9.01 15.22 14.39
CA ASN A 314 7.89 16.13 14.65
C ASN A 314 7.16 16.66 13.40
N ASP A 315 7.72 16.48 12.22
CA ASP A 315 7.05 16.86 10.96
C ASP A 315 6.41 15.65 10.24
N SER A 316 6.46 14.46 10.85
CA SER A 316 5.95 13.22 10.24
C SER A 316 5.08 12.39 11.18
N GLU A 317 3.86 12.90 11.43
CA GLU A 317 2.87 12.26 12.32
C GLU A 317 2.58 10.80 11.93
N LYS A 318 2.50 10.50 10.64
CA LYS A 318 2.25 9.14 10.15
C LYS A 318 3.41 8.17 10.43
N CYS A 319 4.65 8.65 10.35
CA CYS A 319 5.81 7.84 10.71
C CYS A 319 5.83 7.59 12.22
N GLN A 320 5.57 8.61 13.04
CA GLN A 320 5.42 8.46 14.49
C GLN A 320 4.33 7.43 14.84
N GLU A 321 3.18 7.46 14.15
CA GLU A 321 2.07 6.51 14.35
C GLU A 321 2.42 5.05 14.06
N LYS A 322 3.24 4.81 13.03
CA LYS A 322 3.70 3.46 12.68
C LYS A 322 4.82 2.99 13.59
N ALA A 323 5.80 3.85 13.88
CA ALA A 323 6.90 3.52 14.79
C ALA A 323 6.40 3.19 16.20
N VAL A 324 5.49 4.00 16.76
CA VAL A 324 4.91 3.70 18.08
C VAL A 324 4.11 2.39 18.07
N TYR A 325 3.48 2.04 16.95
CA TYR A 325 2.76 0.78 16.82
C TYR A 325 3.70 -0.42 16.78
N ILE A 326 4.80 -0.33 16.01
CA ILE A 326 5.86 -1.34 15.98
C ILE A 326 6.40 -1.56 17.39
N LEU A 327 6.80 -0.48 18.08
CA LEU A 327 7.34 -0.55 19.44
C LEU A 327 6.33 -1.13 20.44
N MET A 328 5.02 -0.83 20.29
CA MET A 328 3.97 -1.43 21.11
C MET A 328 3.86 -2.95 20.90
N LEU A 329 3.92 -3.43 19.65
CA LEU A 329 3.88 -4.87 19.34
C LEU A 329 5.10 -5.61 19.90
N MET A 330 6.27 -4.99 19.80
CA MET A 330 7.52 -5.50 20.37
C MET A 330 7.46 -5.56 21.91
N ALA A 331 6.97 -4.49 22.55
CA ALA A 331 6.90 -4.38 24.01
C ALA A 331 5.93 -5.39 24.65
N HIS A 332 4.88 -5.84 23.94
CA HIS A 332 3.83 -6.71 24.49
C HIS A 332 4.34 -8.11 24.88
N LYS A 333 5.42 -8.63 24.27
CA LYS A 333 5.88 -10.02 24.52
C LYS A 333 7.38 -10.19 24.80
N GLY A 334 8.24 -9.23 24.45
CA GLY A 334 9.70 -9.35 24.66
C GLY A 334 10.18 -8.65 25.92
N TYR A 335 10.59 -9.39 26.96
CA TYR A 335 11.28 -8.77 28.11
C TYR A 335 12.63 -8.16 27.69
N GLY A 336 13.39 -8.86 26.84
CA GLY A 336 14.62 -8.35 26.23
C GLY A 336 14.38 -7.08 25.42
N ASP A 337 13.36 -7.10 24.55
CA ASP A 337 12.95 -5.94 23.75
C ASP A 337 12.62 -4.73 24.61
N ARG A 338 11.83 -4.90 25.69
CA ARG A 338 11.53 -3.80 26.62
C ARG A 338 12.78 -3.21 27.26
N ARG A 339 13.74 -4.06 27.65
CA ARG A 339 15.01 -3.58 28.21
C ARG A 339 15.83 -2.81 27.17
N ALA A 340 15.94 -3.34 25.95
CA ALA A 340 16.64 -2.68 24.85
C ALA A 340 16.00 -1.33 24.48
N MET A 341 14.66 -1.22 24.54
CA MET A 341 13.97 0.06 24.37
C MET A 341 14.30 1.07 25.47
N ILE A 342 14.36 0.65 26.74
CA ILE A 342 14.75 1.51 27.86
C ILE A 342 16.20 2.00 27.67
N GLU A 343 17.11 1.09 27.30
CA GLU A 343 18.51 1.41 27.01
C GLU A 343 18.65 2.37 25.81
N ALA A 344 17.75 2.28 24.83
CA ALA A 344 17.63 3.20 23.71
C ALA A 344 16.97 4.55 24.07
N GLY A 345 16.57 4.77 25.33
CA GLY A 345 16.02 6.05 25.80
C GLY A 345 14.55 6.30 25.40
N ILE A 346 13.76 5.25 25.13
CA ILE A 346 12.37 5.35 24.66
C ILE A 346 11.46 6.20 25.57
N GLU A 347 11.72 6.22 26.89
CA GLU A 347 10.80 6.79 27.88
C GLU A 347 10.57 8.29 27.67
N SER A 348 11.63 9.04 27.36
CA SER A 348 11.54 10.48 27.11
C SER A 348 10.65 10.78 25.91
N SER A 349 10.86 10.07 24.80
CA SER A 349 10.06 10.23 23.57
C SER A 349 8.60 9.86 23.80
N LEU A 350 8.30 8.81 24.57
CA LEU A 350 6.91 8.42 24.87
C LEU A 350 6.19 9.40 25.80
N LEU A 351 6.90 9.99 26.77
CA LEU A 351 6.34 11.02 27.64
C LEU A 351 5.97 12.26 26.84
N GLU A 352 6.84 12.71 25.94
CA GLU A 352 6.53 13.79 25.00
C GLU A 352 5.31 13.44 24.15
N LEU A 353 5.30 12.27 23.51
CA LEU A 353 4.20 11.83 22.65
C LEU A 353 2.86 11.65 23.39
N THR A 354 2.87 11.39 24.70
CA THR A 354 1.66 11.35 25.53
C THR A 354 1.02 12.74 25.66
N LEU A 355 1.83 13.80 25.57
CA LEU A 355 1.37 15.19 25.63
C LEU A 355 1.00 15.73 24.23
N VAL A 356 1.86 15.50 23.23
CA VAL A 356 1.76 16.18 21.92
C VAL A 356 1.41 15.27 20.75
N GLY A 357 1.44 13.94 20.91
CA GLY A 357 1.11 12.97 19.87
C GLY A 357 -0.38 12.95 19.49
N SER A 358 -0.74 12.38 18.35
CA SER A 358 -2.14 12.20 17.94
C SER A 358 -2.92 11.40 19.00
N PRO A 359 -4.27 11.47 19.10
CA PRO A 359 -5.01 10.66 20.07
C PRO A 359 -4.71 9.15 19.97
N LEU A 360 -4.37 8.67 18.77
CA LEU A 360 -3.93 7.30 18.56
C LEU A 360 -2.52 7.06 19.13
N VAL A 361 -1.58 7.96 18.83
CA VAL A 361 -0.21 7.89 19.36
C VAL A 361 -0.19 7.98 20.89
N GLN A 362 -0.93 8.92 21.48
CA GLN A 362 -1.02 9.10 22.93
C GLN A 362 -1.45 7.81 23.63
N ARG A 363 -2.53 7.19 23.16
CA ARG A 363 -3.03 5.91 23.71
C ARG A 363 -2.01 4.78 23.60
N ARG A 364 -1.28 4.69 22.48
CA ARG A 364 -0.23 3.68 22.28
C ARG A 364 0.97 3.97 23.18
N ALA A 365 1.40 5.23 23.29
CA ALA A 365 2.52 5.63 24.11
C ALA A 365 2.27 5.34 25.61
N SER A 366 1.08 5.66 26.13
CA SER A 366 0.71 5.34 27.51
C SER A 366 0.75 3.82 27.78
N ARG A 367 0.24 3.00 26.85
CA ARG A 367 0.29 1.53 26.97
C ARG A 367 1.71 0.99 26.98
N ILE A 368 2.61 1.56 26.18
CA ILE A 368 4.02 1.16 26.19
C ILE A 368 4.64 1.54 27.55
N LEU A 369 4.46 2.76 28.03
CA LEU A 369 4.97 3.20 29.34
C LEU A 369 4.50 2.31 30.49
N GLU A 370 3.22 1.91 30.48
CA GLU A 370 2.68 0.93 31.44
C GLU A 370 3.39 -0.42 31.35
N SER A 371 3.66 -0.89 30.13
CA SER A 371 4.37 -2.14 29.87
C SER A 371 5.84 -2.10 30.29
N LEU A 372 6.50 -0.94 30.15
CA LEU A 372 7.90 -0.73 30.57
C LEU A 372 8.04 -0.69 32.10
N ARG A 373 7.10 -0.06 32.83
CA ARG A 373 7.11 -0.03 34.31
C ARG A 373 7.08 -1.41 34.96
N ALA A 374 6.51 -2.42 34.28
CA ALA A 374 6.54 -3.80 34.75
C ALA A 374 7.97 -4.37 34.82
N VAL A 375 8.91 -3.86 34.01
CA VAL A 375 10.33 -4.25 34.02
C VAL A 375 11.02 -3.73 35.28
N ASP A 376 10.74 -2.49 35.69
CA ASP A 376 11.35 -1.88 36.88
C ASP A 376 10.89 -2.52 38.18
N LYS A 377 9.60 -2.92 38.25
CA LYS A 377 9.07 -3.68 39.39
C LYS A 377 9.73 -5.05 39.55
N GLY A 378 10.18 -5.67 38.44
CA GLY A 378 10.94 -6.92 38.47
C GLY A 378 12.38 -6.75 38.96
N LYS A 379 13.01 -5.59 38.76
CA LYS A 379 14.34 -5.26 39.31
C LYS A 379 14.31 -4.94 40.80
N GLN A 380 13.27 -4.24 41.28
CA GLN A 380 13.12 -3.83 42.69
C GLN A 380 13.05 -4.99 43.70
N VAL A 381 12.75 -6.22 43.26
CA VAL A 381 12.72 -7.40 44.14
C VAL A 381 14.11 -8.05 44.32
N SER A 382 15.16 -7.60 43.60
CA SER A 382 16.43 -8.35 43.51
C SER A 382 17.72 -7.56 43.74
N ALA A 383 17.70 -6.33 44.28
CA ALA A 383 18.92 -5.60 44.58
C ALA A 383 18.91 -4.96 45.98
N PRO A 384 19.81 -5.37 46.90
CA PRO A 384 20.00 -4.67 48.17
C PRO A 384 20.75 -3.35 47.92
N ILE A 385 20.24 -2.31 48.57
CA ILE A 385 20.77 -0.95 48.57
C ILE A 385 22.14 -0.95 49.28
N TYR A 386 23.21 -0.72 48.53
CA TYR A 386 24.44 -0.15 49.09
C TYR A 386 24.65 1.22 48.46
N GLY A 387 24.39 2.25 49.27
CA GLY A 387 24.71 3.62 48.95
C GLY A 387 26.22 3.83 48.98
N ILE A 388 26.74 4.50 47.95
CA ILE A 388 28.05 5.14 48.01
C ILE A 388 27.89 6.57 47.52
N THR A 389 28.23 7.47 48.43
CA THR A 389 28.31 8.92 48.35
C THR A 389 29.39 9.40 47.39
N CYS A 390 29.12 10.53 46.74
CA CYS A 390 30.03 11.30 45.91
C CYS A 390 31.30 11.72 46.65
N SER A 391 32.41 11.83 45.92
CA SER A 391 33.54 12.69 46.26
C SER A 391 34.16 13.27 44.99
N SER A 392 34.17 14.60 44.93
CA SER A 392 34.69 15.42 43.85
C SER A 392 36.15 15.83 44.10
N SER A 393 37.00 15.63 43.12
CA SER A 393 38.30 16.29 42.91
C SER A 393 38.78 15.89 41.51
N SER A 394 39.38 16.69 40.64
CA SER A 394 40.00 18.01 40.76
C SER A 394 40.21 18.59 39.36
N LEU A 395 40.28 19.92 39.34
CA LEU A 395 40.52 20.81 38.21
C LEU A 395 41.87 20.55 37.53
N SER A 396 41.88 20.50 36.19
CA SER A 396 42.96 21.03 35.31
C SER A 396 42.78 20.61 33.84
N ARG A 397 41.75 21.13 33.15
CA ARG A 397 41.70 21.22 31.67
C ARG A 397 40.52 22.06 31.16
N GLU A 398 40.36 23.29 31.65
CA GLU A 398 39.09 24.02 31.48
C GLU A 398 39.00 24.98 30.29
N ARG A 399 40.09 25.41 29.67
CA ARG A 399 39.97 26.52 28.70
C ARG A 399 39.52 26.14 27.28
N ASN A 400 39.55 24.85 26.91
CA ASN A 400 38.99 24.35 25.63
C ASN A 400 37.70 23.52 25.79
N ARG A 401 37.31 23.16 27.02
CA ARG A 401 36.06 22.45 27.30
C ARG A 401 34.90 23.41 27.54
N GLU A 402 35.11 24.57 28.16
CA GLU A 402 34.03 25.54 28.39
C GLU A 402 33.44 26.13 27.11
N VAL A 403 34.27 26.41 26.10
CA VAL A 403 33.79 26.95 24.81
C VAL A 403 32.97 25.89 24.07
N ARG A 404 33.45 24.64 24.06
CA ARG A 404 32.76 23.52 23.42
C ARG A 404 31.46 23.14 24.15
N MET A 405 31.47 23.17 25.49
CA MET A 405 30.27 23.00 26.33
C MET A 405 29.29 24.17 26.19
N SER A 406 29.75 25.39 25.89
CA SER A 406 28.91 26.56 25.64
C SER A 406 28.18 26.43 24.31
N ASP A 407 28.87 25.96 23.27
CA ASP A 407 28.25 25.71 21.97
C ASP A 407 27.30 24.51 22.00
N GLU A 408 27.65 23.44 22.73
CA GLU A 408 26.76 22.31 23.02
C GLU A 408 25.53 22.76 23.83
N ARG A 409 25.70 23.59 24.87
CA ARG A 409 24.58 24.16 25.64
C ARG A 409 23.69 25.06 24.80
N ARG A 410 24.26 25.88 23.91
CA ARG A 410 23.48 26.71 22.97
C ARG A 410 22.72 25.87 21.96
N ALA A 411 23.35 24.82 21.42
CA ALA A 411 22.69 23.88 20.51
C ALA A 411 21.53 23.15 21.22
N VAL A 412 21.74 22.69 22.46
CA VAL A 412 20.67 22.10 23.28
C VAL A 412 19.55 23.10 23.56
N GLN A 413 19.87 24.36 23.91
CA GLN A 413 18.86 25.40 24.12
C GLN A 413 18.07 25.69 22.83
N GLN A 414 18.72 25.73 21.68
CA GLN A 414 18.07 25.90 20.38
C GLN A 414 17.15 24.73 20.04
N LEU A 415 17.59 23.48 20.28
CA LEU A 415 16.77 22.28 20.08
C LEU A 415 15.55 22.28 21.00
N VAL A 416 15.72 22.62 22.28
CA VAL A 416 14.61 22.73 23.25
C VAL A 416 13.62 23.81 22.79
N GLN A 417 14.12 24.97 22.35
CA GLN A 417 13.26 26.06 21.88
C GLN A 417 12.50 25.68 20.61
N GLN A 418 13.14 24.99 19.66
CA GLN A 418 12.49 24.49 18.45
C GLN A 418 11.44 23.42 18.77
N SER A 419 11.74 22.48 19.67
CA SER A 419 10.78 21.48 20.15
C SER A 419 9.56 22.14 20.80
N LEU A 420 9.76 23.09 21.72
CA LEU A 420 8.68 23.84 22.36
C LEU A 420 7.81 24.59 21.34
N GLN A 421 8.43 25.26 20.36
CA GLN A 421 7.69 25.97 19.31
C GLN A 421 6.89 25.01 18.43
N SER A 422 7.46 23.87 18.05
CA SER A 422 6.76 22.85 17.26
C SER A 422 5.59 22.23 18.04
N ASN A 423 5.81 21.91 19.32
CA ASN A 423 4.81 21.37 20.23
C ASN A 423 3.67 22.37 20.45
N MET A 424 3.97 23.64 20.65
CA MET A 424 2.95 24.68 20.78
C MET A 424 2.14 24.86 19.47
N LYS A 425 2.79 24.80 18.30
CA LYS A 425 2.08 24.82 17.00
C LYS A 425 1.13 23.63 16.84
N ARG A 426 1.54 22.42 17.24
CA ARG A 426 0.70 21.21 17.21
C ARG A 426 -0.52 21.34 18.14
N ILE A 427 -0.31 21.84 19.36
CA ILE A 427 -1.38 22.08 20.33
C ILE A 427 -2.38 23.11 19.80
N VAL A 428 -1.89 24.26 19.30
CA VAL A 428 -2.74 25.32 18.73
C VAL A 428 -3.50 24.83 17.50
N LYS A 429 -2.85 24.08 16.61
CA LYS A 429 -3.51 23.50 15.42
C LYS A 429 -4.66 22.58 15.81
N ARG A 430 -4.54 21.83 16.90
CA ARG A 430 -5.64 20.98 17.43
C ARG A 430 -6.73 21.80 18.11
N ALA A 431 -6.37 22.81 18.89
CA ALA A 431 -7.33 23.70 19.52
C ALA A 431 -8.18 24.47 18.49
N ASN A 432 -7.62 24.73 17.31
CA ASN A 432 -8.28 25.47 16.22
C ASN A 432 -9.03 24.58 15.21
N PHE A 433 -9.17 23.27 15.44
CA PHE A 433 -10.10 22.45 14.65
C PHE A 433 -11.54 22.75 15.10
N PRO A 434 -12.48 23.06 14.18
CA PRO A 434 -13.87 23.23 14.56
C PRO A 434 -14.40 21.92 15.17
N GLN A 435 -14.93 22.04 16.39
CA GLN A 435 -15.62 20.97 17.10
C GLN A 435 -16.99 20.71 16.47
N ASP A 436 -17.03 20.21 15.23
CA ASP A 436 -18.25 19.61 14.71
C ASP A 436 -18.18 18.10 14.97
N PHE A 437 -19.18 17.61 15.71
CA PHE A 437 -19.37 16.25 16.26
C PHE A 437 -18.77 15.95 17.64
N VAL A 438 -19.16 16.75 18.63
CA VAL A 438 -19.48 16.20 19.96
C VAL A 438 -20.97 16.41 20.23
N THR A 439 -21.78 15.40 19.92
CA THR A 439 -23.01 15.05 20.65
C THR A 439 -23.55 13.74 20.10
N THR A 440 -23.26 12.63 20.76
CA THR A 440 -24.28 11.73 21.32
C THR A 440 -23.65 10.54 22.05
N SER A 441 -24.06 10.38 23.31
CA SER A 441 -24.21 9.10 24.04
C SER A 441 -22.91 8.34 24.39
N GLN A 442 -22.42 8.28 25.63
CA GLN A 442 -23.12 8.01 26.89
C GLN A 442 -24.09 6.80 26.87
N HIS A 443 -23.78 5.73 26.14
CA HIS A 443 -24.27 4.38 26.44
C HIS A 443 -23.37 3.35 25.74
N PHE A 444 -22.37 2.78 26.42
CA PHE A 444 -21.86 1.40 26.21
C PHE A 444 -20.74 1.11 27.23
N THR A 445 -21.01 1.33 28.51
CA THR A 445 -20.28 0.68 29.62
C THR A 445 -21.23 -0.30 30.29
N LYS A 446 -21.39 -1.49 29.69
CA LYS A 446 -21.87 -2.73 30.30
C LYS A 446 -21.91 -3.84 29.25
N SER A 447 -20.79 -4.53 29.09
CA SER A 447 -20.66 -5.97 28.80
C SER A 447 -19.28 -6.23 28.23
N LEU A 448 -18.47 -6.96 28.99
CA LEU A 448 -17.50 -7.98 28.53
C LEU A 448 -16.81 -8.52 29.79
N THR A 449 -17.52 -9.44 30.44
CA THR A 449 -16.92 -10.56 31.17
C THR A 449 -16.85 -11.75 30.21
N PHE A 450 -15.72 -12.46 30.31
CA PHE A 450 -15.21 -13.60 29.53
C PHE A 450 -14.32 -13.23 28.34
#